data_AF-A0A9W4RJG3-F1
#
_entry.id   AF-A0A9W4RJG3-F1
#
_cell.length_a   1.000
_cell.length_b   1.000
_cell.length_c   1.000
_cell.angle_alpha   90.00
_cell.angle_beta   90.00
_cell.angle_gamma   90.00
#
_symmetry.space_group_name_H-M   'P 1'
#
loop_
_entity.id
_entity.type
_entity.pdbx_description
1 polymer ?
#
loop_
_entity_poly.entity_id
_entity_poly.type
_entity_poly.pdbx_seq_one_letter_code
_entity_poly.pdbx_strand_id
1 'polypeptide(L)'
;MGSRMQTRAGGHQPDNFTSLGTTVTIRSPSHASSVSRPILVRQTAVTPPTYFPGSATPLMEQTRRCHNEADFPGHADIRSRKQKDGVAAFCRSEKGRTILRRSVHGAEPYPAIRFRHSDRWRIKHDFKVGWQPGCDTGEISQDIQRPLGDESPTCYNLMRANYLNCNNGGVGGSVQVGCLIYTYNGGKDGAYY
;
A
#
# COMPACT_ATOMS: atom_id res chain seq x y z
N MET A 1 67.30 -2.48 -35.84
CA MET A 1 67.12 -1.77 -34.55
C MET A 1 65.82 -2.28 -33.91
N GLY A 2 65.92 -2.86 -32.71
CA GLY A 2 64.80 -3.06 -31.78
C GLY A 2 63.99 -4.36 -31.90
N SER A 3 64.29 -5.34 -31.04
CA SER A 3 63.75 -6.70 -30.98
C SER A 3 62.34 -6.85 -30.39
N ARG A 4 61.77 -8.02 -30.72
CA ARG A 4 60.51 -8.68 -30.32
C ARG A 4 60.61 -9.38 -28.95
N MET A 5 59.45 -9.78 -28.42
CA MET A 5 59.16 -10.92 -27.50
C MET A 5 59.60 -10.79 -26.02
N GLN A 6 59.02 -11.46 -25.01
CA GLN A 6 57.72 -12.09 -24.64
C GLN A 6 57.96 -12.70 -23.22
N THR A 7 56.90 -12.90 -22.42
CA THR A 7 56.76 -13.86 -21.27
C THR A 7 57.57 -13.65 -19.97
N ARG A 8 56.95 -13.81 -18.78
CA ARG A 8 56.88 -15.07 -18.01
C ARG A 8 56.12 -14.92 -16.66
N ALA A 9 55.50 -16.02 -16.23
CA ALA A 9 54.72 -16.25 -15.02
C ALA A 9 55.57 -16.54 -13.75
N GLY A 10 54.93 -16.53 -12.58
CA GLY A 10 55.41 -17.23 -11.37
C GLY A 10 54.74 -16.77 -10.07
N GLY A 11 54.08 -17.68 -9.35
CA GLY A 11 53.60 -17.47 -7.98
C GLY A 11 54.28 -18.40 -6.99
N HIS A 12 54.28 -18.04 -5.68
CA HIS A 12 54.17 -18.93 -4.50
C HIS A 12 54.33 -18.11 -3.20
N GLN A 13 53.28 -18.11 -2.36
CA GLN A 13 53.18 -18.51 -0.93
C GLN A 13 54.35 -18.28 0.10
N PRO A 14 54.12 -18.46 1.43
CA PRO A 14 53.99 -17.38 2.42
C PRO A 14 55.09 -17.40 3.50
N ASP A 15 55.31 -16.28 4.21
CA ASP A 15 56.15 -16.31 5.42
C ASP A 15 55.45 -15.68 6.62
N ASN A 16 55.32 -16.52 7.64
CA ASN A 16 54.88 -16.25 8.99
C ASN A 16 56.15 -15.98 9.82
N PHE A 17 56.29 -14.82 10.46
CA PHE A 17 57.33 -14.63 11.48
C PHE A 17 56.88 -13.75 12.64
N THR A 18 57.23 -14.26 13.82
CA THR A 18 56.79 -13.91 15.15
C THR A 18 57.51 -12.69 15.72
N SER A 19 56.71 -11.85 16.40
CA SER A 19 56.98 -10.90 17.50
C SER A 19 58.42 -10.72 18.05
N LEU A 20 58.84 -9.45 18.21
CA LEU A 20 59.40 -8.90 19.45
C LEU A 20 59.09 -7.39 19.53
N GLY A 21 58.72 -6.91 20.72
CA GLY A 21 57.84 -5.75 20.90
C GLY A 21 58.50 -4.40 21.20
N THR A 22 57.64 -3.38 21.29
CA THR A 22 57.86 -2.17 22.09
C THR A 22 56.49 -1.63 22.51
N THR A 23 56.22 -1.64 23.81
CA THR A 23 54.97 -1.24 24.44
C THR A 23 54.92 0.29 24.56
N VAL A 24 53.94 0.94 23.91
CA VAL A 24 53.56 2.33 24.20
C VAL A 24 52.22 2.31 24.92
N THR A 25 52.26 2.66 26.20
CA THR A 25 51.08 2.66 27.09
C THR A 25 50.20 3.88 26.81
N ILE A 26 49.14 3.69 26.02
CA ILE A 26 48.04 4.66 25.92
C ILE A 26 47.02 4.30 27.00
N ARG A 27 46.83 5.19 27.98
CA ARG A 27 45.80 5.07 29.02
C ARG A 27 44.41 5.11 28.37
N SER A 28 43.68 3.99 28.46
CA SER A 28 42.27 3.89 28.11
C SER A 28 41.41 4.79 29.01
N PRO A 29 40.43 5.53 28.47
CA PRO A 29 39.38 6.12 29.29
C PRO A 29 38.43 5.01 29.79
N SER A 30 38.14 5.05 31.07
CA SER A 30 37.21 4.17 31.78
C SER A 30 35.82 4.18 31.14
N HIS A 31 35.35 3.01 30.71
CA HIS A 31 33.96 2.79 30.30
C HIS A 31 33.06 2.89 31.53
N ALA A 32 32.37 4.03 31.69
CA ALA A 32 31.24 4.13 32.60
C ALA A 32 30.03 3.41 31.96
N SER A 33 29.60 2.30 32.55
CA SER A 33 28.38 1.60 32.16
C SER A 33 27.16 2.46 32.53
N SER A 34 26.63 3.20 31.54
CA SER A 34 25.35 3.90 31.66
C SER A 34 24.20 2.89 31.59
N VAL A 35 23.66 2.53 32.76
CA VAL A 35 22.44 1.74 32.85
C VAL A 35 21.28 2.60 32.36
N SER A 36 20.86 2.42 31.11
CA SER A 36 19.65 3.05 30.57
C SER A 36 18.42 2.43 31.23
N ARG A 37 17.67 3.25 31.95
CA ARG A 37 16.35 2.89 32.48
C ARG A 37 15.37 2.74 31.30
N PRO A 38 14.53 1.69 31.26
CA PRO A 38 13.45 1.64 30.28
C PRO A 38 12.44 2.75 30.61
N ILE A 39 12.21 3.65 29.66
CA ILE A 39 11.10 4.60 29.73
C ILE A 39 9.82 3.79 29.56
N LEU A 40 8.99 3.73 30.60
CA LEU A 40 7.66 3.14 30.53
C LEU A 40 6.78 4.04 29.64
N VAL A 41 6.74 3.76 28.34
CA VAL A 41 5.79 4.40 27.43
C VAL A 41 4.41 3.91 27.83
N ARG A 42 3.63 4.81 28.41
CA ARG A 42 2.23 4.58 28.76
C ARG A 42 1.45 4.40 27.45
N GLN A 43 1.23 3.14 27.05
CA GLN A 43 0.33 2.81 25.95
C GLN A 43 -1.07 3.22 26.37
N THR A 44 -1.59 4.30 25.80
CA THR A 44 -3.03 4.53 25.79
C THR A 44 -3.66 3.37 25.04
N ALA A 45 -4.42 2.54 25.76
CA ALA A 45 -5.26 1.53 25.14
C ALA A 45 -6.16 2.23 24.12
N VAL A 46 -5.92 1.98 22.83
CA VAL A 46 -6.80 2.44 21.75
C VAL A 46 -8.04 1.57 21.85
N THR A 47 -9.05 2.08 22.54
CA THR A 47 -10.36 1.44 22.61
C THR A 47 -10.87 1.26 21.17
N PRO A 48 -11.30 0.05 20.75
CA PRO A 48 -11.95 -0.11 19.46
C PRO A 48 -13.18 0.80 19.41
N PRO A 49 -13.46 1.50 18.30
CA PRO A 49 -14.56 2.44 18.24
C PRO A 49 -15.88 1.71 18.52
N THR A 50 -16.50 2.06 19.65
CA THR A 50 -17.83 1.63 20.03
C THR A 50 -18.81 2.18 19.01
N TYR A 51 -19.58 1.32 18.35
CA TYR A 51 -20.65 1.72 17.44
C TYR A 51 -21.74 2.43 18.25
N PHE A 52 -21.78 3.77 18.18
CA PHE A 52 -22.87 4.57 18.71
C PHE A 52 -23.92 4.76 17.62
N PRO A 53 -25.13 4.17 17.75
CA PRO A 53 -26.24 4.52 16.87
C PRO A 53 -26.57 6.00 17.11
N GLY A 54 -26.19 6.85 16.15
CA GLY A 54 -26.35 8.30 16.22
C GLY A 54 -25.09 9.13 15.92
N SER A 55 -23.90 8.50 15.88
CA SER A 55 -22.70 9.18 15.38
C SER A 55 -22.68 9.15 13.86
N ALA A 56 -23.05 10.25 13.21
CA ALA A 56 -22.88 10.40 11.77
C ALA A 56 -21.43 10.08 11.37
N THR A 57 -21.24 9.24 10.36
CA THR A 57 -19.92 8.96 9.79
C THR A 57 -19.38 10.25 9.17
N PRO A 58 -18.13 10.65 9.46
CA PRO A 58 -17.58 11.88 8.91
C PRO A 58 -17.46 11.82 7.37
N LEU A 59 -17.91 12.89 6.70
CA LEU A 59 -17.75 13.08 5.26
C LEU A 59 -16.31 13.51 4.93
N MET A 60 -15.36 12.58 5.07
CA MET A 60 -13.94 12.80 4.80
C MET A 60 -13.26 11.50 4.33
N GLU A 61 -12.06 11.61 3.77
CA GLU A 61 -11.19 10.47 3.50
C GLU A 61 -10.67 9.86 4.81
N GLN A 62 -10.90 8.57 5.01
CA GLN A 62 -10.46 7.80 6.16
C GLN A 62 -9.07 7.19 5.92
N THR A 63 -8.46 6.64 6.98
CA THR A 63 -7.18 5.94 6.86
C THR A 63 -7.27 4.78 5.85
N ARG A 64 -6.34 4.79 4.88
CA ARG A 64 -6.20 3.74 3.88
C ARG A 64 -5.78 2.42 4.50
N ARG A 65 -6.41 1.33 4.07
CA ARG A 65 -6.13 -0.04 4.50
C ARG A 65 -5.49 -0.82 3.35
N CYS A 66 -4.20 -1.09 3.47
CA CYS A 66 -3.48 -1.90 2.49
C CYS A 66 -3.82 -3.38 2.64
N HIS A 67 -3.89 -4.09 1.52
CA HIS A 67 -4.00 -5.54 1.52
C HIS A 67 -2.70 -6.20 1.99
N ASN A 68 -2.80 -7.41 2.52
CA ASN A 68 -1.64 -8.28 2.71
C ASN A 68 -1.35 -9.01 1.39
N GLU A 69 -0.13 -8.88 0.86
CA GLU A 69 0.28 -9.51 -0.40
C GLU A 69 0.14 -11.04 -0.37
N ALA A 70 0.30 -11.66 0.80
CA ALA A 70 0.14 -13.10 0.97
C ALA A 70 -1.28 -13.62 0.61
N ASP A 71 -2.30 -12.76 0.65
CA ASP A 71 -3.68 -13.10 0.27
C ASP A 71 -3.90 -13.11 -1.25
N PHE A 72 -2.85 -12.80 -2.02
CA PHE A 72 -2.85 -12.66 -3.48
C PHE A 72 -1.75 -13.57 -4.07
N PRO A 73 -1.80 -14.89 -3.84
CA PRO A 73 -0.74 -15.78 -4.32
C PRO A 73 -0.72 -15.88 -5.85
N GLY A 74 0.47 -16.06 -6.42
CA GLY A 74 0.63 -16.53 -7.80
C GLY A 74 0.51 -15.46 -8.90
N HIS A 75 0.47 -14.17 -8.57
CA HIS A 75 0.57 -13.12 -9.59
C HIS A 75 2.02 -12.78 -9.93
N ALA A 76 2.27 -12.38 -11.19
CA ALA A 76 3.51 -11.70 -11.55
C ALA A 76 3.50 -10.23 -11.06
N ASP A 77 4.58 -9.50 -11.33
CA ASP A 77 4.72 -8.10 -10.94
C ASP A 77 3.57 -7.22 -11.47
N ILE A 78 2.87 -6.55 -10.55
CA ILE A 78 1.75 -5.66 -10.88
C ILE A 78 2.30 -4.30 -11.30
N ARG A 79 2.23 -4.02 -12.60
CA ARG A 79 2.83 -2.83 -13.19
C ARG A 79 2.03 -1.58 -12.92
N SER A 80 2.72 -0.56 -12.39
CA SER A 80 2.16 0.76 -12.10
C SER A 80 1.44 1.39 -13.29
N ARG A 81 1.97 1.25 -14.51
CA ARG A 81 1.31 1.77 -15.72
C ARG A 81 -0.03 1.09 -16.00
N LYS A 82 -0.13 -0.24 -15.82
CA LYS A 82 -1.38 -0.98 -16.04
C LYS A 82 -2.45 -0.61 -15.03
N GLN A 83 -2.05 -0.43 -13.77
CA GLN A 83 -2.94 0.09 -12.76
C GLN A 83 -3.43 1.51 -13.12
N LYS A 84 -2.54 2.41 -13.56
CA LYS A 84 -2.88 3.78 -13.95
C LYS A 84 -3.91 3.82 -15.07
N ASP A 85 -3.65 3.05 -16.13
CA ASP A 85 -4.53 2.96 -17.30
C ASP A 85 -5.90 2.38 -16.91
N GLY A 86 -5.92 1.36 -16.04
CA GLY A 86 -7.14 0.74 -15.52
C GLY A 86 -7.98 1.70 -14.67
N VAL A 87 -7.35 2.48 -13.78
CA VAL A 87 -8.05 3.53 -12.99
C VAL A 87 -8.66 4.57 -13.92
N ALA A 88 -7.91 5.03 -14.92
CA ALA A 88 -8.40 6.01 -15.88
C ALA A 88 -9.60 5.47 -16.67
N ALA A 89 -9.55 4.21 -17.12
CA ALA A 89 -10.65 3.56 -17.81
C ALA A 89 -11.89 3.41 -16.91
N PHE A 90 -11.68 2.96 -15.67
CA PHE A 90 -12.77 2.79 -14.71
C PHE A 90 -13.45 4.12 -14.38
N CYS A 91 -12.71 5.11 -13.90
CA CYS A 91 -13.29 6.37 -13.41
C CYS A 91 -13.87 7.25 -14.53
N ARG A 92 -13.51 7.03 -15.81
CA ARG A 92 -14.13 7.71 -16.96
C ARG A 92 -15.31 6.94 -17.57
N SER A 93 -15.49 5.67 -17.21
CA SER A 93 -16.63 4.88 -17.66
C SER A 93 -17.95 5.45 -17.13
N GLU A 94 -19.07 5.09 -17.75
CA GLU A 94 -20.41 5.42 -17.23
C GLU A 94 -20.60 4.94 -15.78
N LYS A 95 -20.11 3.73 -15.49
CA LYS A 95 -20.07 3.15 -14.15
C LYS A 95 -19.29 4.02 -13.15
N GLY A 96 -18.13 4.54 -13.55
CA GLY A 96 -17.29 5.39 -12.69
C GLY A 96 -17.80 6.83 -12.52
N ARG A 97 -18.79 7.24 -13.33
CA ARG A 97 -19.46 8.56 -13.27
C ARG A 97 -20.87 8.48 -12.67
N THR A 98 -21.23 7.34 -12.09
CA THR A 98 -22.54 7.13 -11.48
C THR A 98 -22.57 7.75 -10.08
N ILE A 99 -23.71 8.36 -9.72
CA ILE A 99 -24.01 8.74 -8.34
C ILE A 99 -24.61 7.53 -7.64
N LEU A 100 -23.94 7.05 -6.60
CA LEU A 100 -24.48 6.00 -5.76
C LEU A 100 -25.48 6.59 -4.78
N ARG A 101 -26.64 5.95 -4.65
CA ARG A 101 -27.65 6.28 -3.64
C ARG A 101 -27.61 5.23 -2.55
N ARG A 102 -27.87 5.62 -1.31
CA ARG A 102 -28.11 4.67 -0.22
C ARG A 102 -29.48 4.05 -0.43
N SER A 103 -29.62 2.77 -0.08
CA SER A 103 -30.95 2.17 0.01
C SER A 103 -31.71 2.80 1.19
N VAL A 104 -32.83 3.46 0.90
CA VAL A 104 -33.63 4.21 1.89
C VAL A 104 -34.55 3.27 2.70
N HIS A 105 -34.67 2.00 2.30
CA HIS A 105 -35.67 1.07 2.85
C HIS A 105 -35.11 -0.24 3.43
N GLY A 106 -33.84 -0.26 3.85
CA GLY A 106 -33.22 -1.49 4.36
C GLY A 106 -33.04 -2.61 3.32
N ALA A 107 -33.42 -2.36 2.06
CA ALA A 107 -33.02 -3.19 0.94
C ALA A 107 -31.49 -3.10 0.77
N GLU A 108 -30.86 -4.15 0.25
CA GLU A 108 -29.40 -4.23 0.17
C GLU A 108 -28.78 -2.94 -0.42
N PRO A 109 -27.59 -2.51 0.06
CA PRO A 109 -26.87 -1.42 -0.58
C PRO A 109 -26.76 -1.71 -2.07
N TYR A 110 -26.92 -0.68 -2.92
CA TYR A 110 -26.73 -0.83 -4.37
C TYR A 110 -25.47 -1.66 -4.64
N PRO A 111 -25.54 -2.63 -5.57
CA PRO A 111 -24.42 -3.52 -5.84
C PRO A 111 -23.19 -2.68 -6.16
N ALA A 112 -22.07 -3.03 -5.54
CA ALA A 112 -20.85 -2.28 -5.72
C ALA A 112 -20.51 -2.19 -7.21
N ILE A 113 -20.20 -0.98 -7.66
CA ILE A 113 -19.70 -0.76 -9.01
C ILE A 113 -18.34 -1.40 -9.12
N ARG A 114 -18.16 -2.25 -10.13
CA ARG A 114 -16.94 -3.02 -10.32
C ARG A 114 -16.50 -2.99 -11.78
N PHE A 115 -15.21 -2.80 -11.99
CA PHE A 115 -14.54 -2.90 -13.27
C PHE A 115 -13.36 -3.85 -13.11
N ARG A 116 -13.37 -4.92 -13.89
CA ARG A 116 -12.30 -5.90 -13.86
C ARG A 116 -11.74 -6.11 -15.26
N HIS A 117 -10.44 -6.29 -15.35
CA HIS A 117 -9.78 -6.71 -16.59
C HIS A 117 -8.54 -7.52 -16.28
N SER A 118 -8.05 -8.26 -17.26
CA SER A 118 -6.72 -8.88 -17.22
C SER A 118 -5.80 -8.14 -18.17
N ASP A 119 -4.52 -8.02 -17.81
CA ASP A 119 -3.51 -7.56 -18.76
C ASP A 119 -2.91 -8.73 -19.57
N ARG A 120 -1.98 -8.42 -20.49
CA ARG A 120 -1.35 -9.44 -21.35
C ARG A 120 -0.49 -10.47 -20.60
N TRP A 121 -0.18 -10.23 -19.32
CA TRP A 121 0.53 -11.16 -18.44
C TRP A 121 -0.44 -11.92 -17.53
N ARG A 122 -1.74 -11.88 -17.83
CA ARG A 122 -2.82 -12.51 -17.05
C ARG A 122 -2.95 -11.94 -15.64
N ILE A 123 -2.41 -10.74 -15.40
CA ILE A 123 -2.60 -10.05 -14.13
C ILE A 123 -4.00 -9.47 -14.09
N LYS A 124 -4.78 -9.92 -13.12
CA LYS A 124 -6.14 -9.45 -12.88
C LYS A 124 -6.09 -8.12 -12.14
N HIS A 125 -6.79 -7.13 -12.68
CA HIS A 125 -7.01 -5.85 -12.05
C HIS A 125 -8.50 -5.71 -11.75
N ASP A 126 -8.82 -5.38 -10.51
CA ASP A 126 -10.20 -5.24 -10.04
C ASP A 126 -10.35 -3.93 -9.26
N PHE A 127 -11.18 -3.05 -9.80
CA PHE A 127 -11.52 -1.74 -9.24
C PHE A 127 -12.97 -1.79 -8.78
N LYS A 128 -13.21 -1.51 -7.51
CA LYS A 128 -14.53 -1.60 -6.88
C LYS A 128 -14.85 -0.34 -6.09
N VAL A 129 -16.05 0.20 -6.28
CA VAL A 129 -16.62 1.25 -5.43
C VAL A 129 -17.96 0.78 -4.89
N GLY A 130 -18.16 0.87 -3.58
CA GLY A 130 -19.43 0.47 -2.97
C GLY A 130 -19.66 1.12 -1.61
N TRP A 131 -20.86 0.96 -1.08
CA TRP A 131 -21.21 1.49 0.23
C TRP A 131 -20.55 0.70 1.36
N GLN A 132 -20.07 1.41 2.38
CA GLN A 132 -19.77 0.84 3.69
C GLN A 132 -21.10 0.44 4.36
N PRO A 133 -21.29 -0.84 4.74
CA PRO A 133 -22.49 -1.28 5.44
C PRO A 133 -22.70 -0.50 6.73
N GLY A 134 -23.95 -0.10 6.99
CA GLY A 134 -24.32 0.67 8.19
C GLY A 134 -23.79 2.10 8.23
N CYS A 135 -23.19 2.61 7.16
CA CYS A 135 -22.67 3.97 7.12
C CYS A 135 -23.77 4.99 6.86
N ASP A 136 -23.84 6.00 7.73
CA ASP A 136 -24.73 7.14 7.58
C ASP A 136 -23.98 8.46 7.76
N THR A 137 -23.85 9.25 6.70
CA THR A 137 -23.30 10.62 6.71
C THR A 137 -24.39 11.70 6.81
N GLY A 138 -25.66 11.32 6.92
CA GLY A 138 -26.82 12.19 6.68
C GLY A 138 -27.18 12.35 5.20
N GLU A 139 -26.24 12.06 4.29
CA GLU A 139 -26.44 12.12 2.84
C GLU A 139 -27.07 10.83 2.29
N ILE A 140 -28.10 10.96 1.46
CA ILE A 140 -28.73 9.81 0.78
C ILE A 140 -28.01 9.39 -0.50
N SER A 141 -27.01 10.15 -0.94
CA SER A 141 -26.23 9.87 -2.16
C SER A 141 -24.81 10.40 -2.09
N GLN A 142 -23.88 9.76 -2.80
CA GLN A 142 -22.52 10.25 -3.01
C GLN A 142 -22.08 9.97 -4.45
N ASP A 143 -21.41 10.95 -5.05
CA ASP A 143 -20.81 10.84 -6.37
C ASP A 143 -19.51 10.01 -6.30
N ILE A 144 -19.36 9.00 -7.17
CA ILE A 144 -18.13 8.22 -7.29
C ILE A 144 -16.98 9.10 -7.79
N GLN A 145 -17.23 9.99 -8.75
CA GLN A 145 -16.18 10.79 -9.37
C GLN A 145 -15.60 11.81 -8.39
N ARG A 146 -16.45 12.38 -7.54
CA ARG A 146 -16.12 13.45 -6.57
C ARG A 146 -16.86 13.23 -5.23
N PRO A 147 -16.44 12.26 -4.40
CA PRO A 147 -17.19 11.84 -3.21
C PRO A 147 -17.31 12.90 -2.10
N LEU A 148 -16.49 13.95 -2.16
CA LEU A 148 -16.46 15.06 -1.21
C LEU A 148 -16.59 16.44 -1.93
N GLY A 149 -17.04 16.46 -3.20
CA GLY A 149 -17.17 17.69 -4.00
C GLY A 149 -15.92 18.07 -4.81
N ASP A 150 -15.91 19.30 -5.35
CA ASP A 150 -14.98 19.72 -6.41
C ASP A 150 -13.52 19.90 -5.97
N GLU A 151 -13.29 20.32 -4.73
CA GLU A 151 -11.96 20.61 -4.17
C GLU A 151 -11.29 19.40 -3.50
N SER A 152 -11.80 18.19 -3.75
CA SER A 152 -11.39 16.97 -3.06
C SER A 152 -10.79 15.90 -4.00
N PRO A 153 -10.10 14.88 -3.45
CA PRO A 153 -9.61 13.76 -4.23
C PRO A 153 -10.72 13.10 -5.07
N THR A 154 -10.45 12.94 -6.36
CA THR A 154 -11.37 12.30 -7.31
C THR A 154 -11.33 10.77 -7.21
N CYS A 155 -12.28 10.07 -7.85
CA CYS A 155 -12.21 8.62 -8.10
C CYS A 155 -10.81 8.17 -8.54
N TYR A 156 -10.22 8.91 -9.50
CA TYR A 156 -8.91 8.59 -10.04
C TYR A 156 -7.83 8.73 -8.97
N ASN A 157 -7.84 9.83 -8.21
CA ASN A 157 -6.85 10.08 -7.16
C ASN A 157 -6.92 9.00 -6.08
N LEU A 158 -8.13 8.69 -5.59
CA LEU A 158 -8.37 7.71 -4.53
C LEU A 158 -7.93 6.30 -4.95
N MET A 159 -8.40 5.84 -6.12
CA MET A 159 -8.04 4.52 -6.64
C MET A 159 -6.55 4.40 -6.99
N ARG A 160 -5.94 5.47 -7.51
CA ARG A 160 -4.51 5.47 -7.81
C ARG A 160 -3.69 5.42 -6.52
N ALA A 161 -4.10 6.14 -5.50
CA ALA A 161 -3.41 6.20 -4.22
C ALA A 161 -3.54 4.88 -3.44
N ASN A 162 -4.61 4.10 -3.63
CA ASN A 162 -4.72 2.72 -3.12
C ASN A 162 -3.60 1.79 -3.64
N TYR A 163 -3.03 2.08 -4.81
CA TYR A 163 -1.86 1.36 -5.33
C TYR A 163 -0.56 2.01 -4.87
N LEU A 164 -0.40 3.33 -5.05
CA LEU A 164 0.88 4.00 -4.83
C LEU A 164 1.33 4.04 -3.37
N ASN A 165 0.38 4.12 -2.44
CA ASN A 165 0.71 4.30 -1.02
C ASN A 165 0.68 2.97 -0.24
N CYS A 166 0.51 1.84 -0.94
CA CYS A 166 0.60 0.51 -0.36
C CYS A 166 1.84 -0.19 -0.91
N ASN A 167 2.86 -0.38 -0.06
CA ASN A 167 4.09 -1.08 -0.41
C ASN A 167 3.91 -2.60 -0.21
N ASN A 168 3.13 -3.24 -1.08
CA ASN A 168 2.71 -4.64 -0.95
C ASN A 168 2.71 -5.39 -2.29
N GLY A 169 3.81 -5.32 -3.04
CA GLY A 169 3.91 -5.96 -4.37
C GLY A 169 2.95 -5.39 -5.44
N GLY A 170 2.22 -4.32 -5.10
CA GLY A 170 1.24 -3.68 -5.97
C GLY A 170 -0.17 -4.28 -5.87
N VAL A 171 -0.47 -5.15 -4.89
CA VAL A 171 -1.82 -5.73 -4.73
C VAL A 171 -2.85 -4.70 -4.30
N GLY A 172 -2.40 -3.58 -3.73
CA GLY A 172 -3.22 -2.41 -3.46
C GLY A 172 -3.91 -2.42 -2.11
N GLY A 173 -5.12 -1.88 -2.06
CA GLY A 173 -5.82 -1.64 -0.81
C GLY A 173 -7.16 -0.95 -1.01
N SER A 174 -7.71 -0.44 0.08
CA SER A 174 -8.94 0.34 0.07
C SER A 174 -8.88 1.60 0.90
N VAL A 175 -9.74 2.55 0.57
CA VAL A 175 -9.96 3.77 1.33
C VAL A 175 -11.45 4.07 1.38
N GLN A 176 -11.95 4.46 2.56
CA GLN A 176 -13.31 4.93 2.74
C GLN A 176 -13.33 6.46 2.65
N VAL A 177 -14.32 7.01 1.94
CA VAL A 177 -14.51 8.45 1.77
C VAL A 177 -16.00 8.78 1.95
N GLY A 178 -16.33 9.40 3.08
CA GLY A 178 -17.70 9.38 3.58
C GLY A 178 -18.17 7.94 3.78
N CYS A 179 -19.15 7.50 3.01
CA CYS A 179 -19.65 6.12 3.03
C CYS A 179 -19.28 5.29 1.80
N LEU A 180 -18.53 5.84 0.84
CA LEU A 180 -18.04 5.09 -0.30
C LEU A 180 -16.68 4.47 0.02
N ILE A 181 -16.52 3.17 -0.27
CA ILE A 181 -15.25 2.47 -0.20
C ILE A 181 -14.72 2.29 -1.62
N TYR A 182 -13.53 2.82 -1.87
CA TYR A 182 -12.76 2.60 -3.09
C TYR A 182 -11.77 1.48 -2.81
N THR A 183 -11.82 0.39 -3.58
CA THR A 183 -10.93 -0.76 -3.44
C THR A 183 -10.25 -1.07 -4.76
N TYR A 184 -8.94 -1.26 -4.72
CA TYR A 184 -8.17 -1.82 -5.82
C TYR A 184 -7.53 -3.15 -5.38
N ASN A 185 -7.86 -4.22 -6.09
CA ASN A 185 -7.25 -5.54 -5.96
C ASN A 185 -6.42 -5.82 -7.22
N GLY A 186 -5.10 -5.87 -7.08
CA GLY A 186 -4.20 -6.31 -8.15
C GLY A 186 -3.76 -7.76 -7.92
N GLY A 187 -3.80 -8.59 -8.95
CA GLY A 187 -3.29 -9.96 -8.89
C GLY A 187 -4.15 -10.95 -8.08
N LYS A 188 -5.36 -10.56 -7.67
CA LYS A 188 -6.23 -11.45 -6.89
C LYS A 188 -6.80 -12.57 -7.76
N ASP A 189 -6.50 -13.82 -7.39
CA ASP A 189 -7.20 -14.95 -7.93
C ASP A 189 -8.59 -15.10 -7.30
N GLY A 190 -9.60 -14.81 -8.12
CA GLY A 190 -10.99 -15.14 -7.85
C GLY A 190 -11.68 -15.40 -9.19
N ALA A 191 -12.59 -16.38 -9.21
CA ALA A 191 -13.43 -16.62 -10.37
C ALA A 191 -14.24 -15.35 -10.67
N TYR A 192 -14.30 -14.99 -11.95
CA TYR A 192 -15.28 -14.03 -12.44
C TYR A 192 -16.62 -14.76 -12.43
N TYR A 193 -17.44 -14.50 -11.43
CA TYR A 193 -18.86 -14.79 -11.44
C TYR A 193 -19.61 -13.46 -11.45
#